data_AF-A0A968WE29-F1
#
_entry.id   AF-A0A968WE29-F1
#
_cell.length_a   1.000
_cell.length_b   1.000
_cell.length_c   1.000
_cell.angle_alpha   90.00
_cell.angle_beta   90.00
_cell.angle_gamma   90.00
#
_symmetry.space_group_name_H-M   'P 1'
#
loop_
_entity.id
_entity.type
_entity.pdbx_description
1 polymer ?
#
loop_
_entity_poly.entity_id
_entity_poly.type
_entity_poly.pdbx_seq_one_letter_code
_entity_poly.pdbx_strand_id
1 'polypeptide(L)'
;MNTYFKLRDSAGPGDVTPVFKQLIEQNAGPELERYHQTTFAAFTQQGNSLTLFLQPLTAIHLTSHLSEEIERNGDIQYIYLLGAVALFIIILACINFMNLSTARSANRAREVGVRKAVGAQHNKLVGQFLLESYLYTIVAVVLAVFIIRVALVPFNILVHKSLGMALILHPVFVGGLLVFIALVGLAAGSYPAFYLTSFAPAEVLKGRMRKRLTGYGIRNILVVFQFFISISLIIATLVVYKQLTHLQRVNLGFNQGNILNLLHTR
;
A
#
# COMPACT_ATOMS: atom_id res chain seq x y z
N MET A 1 -0.74 -26.67 -19.21
CA MET A 1 -1.73 -27.50 -18.48
C MET A 1 -1.34 -27.55 -17.00
N ASN A 2 -2.11 -26.92 -16.12
CA ASN A 2 -1.77 -26.84 -14.68
C ASN A 2 -2.49 -27.94 -13.89
N THR A 3 -1.76 -28.64 -13.03
CA THR A 3 -2.33 -29.68 -12.15
C THR A 3 -2.25 -29.22 -10.71
N TYR A 4 -3.40 -29.22 -10.02
CA TYR A 4 -3.49 -28.83 -8.61
C TYR A 4 -3.66 -30.08 -7.75
N PHE A 5 -2.88 -30.18 -6.68
CA PHE A 5 -3.01 -31.24 -5.70
C PHE A 5 -2.68 -30.72 -4.30
N LYS A 6 -3.28 -31.34 -3.29
CA LYS A 6 -3.04 -30.99 -1.88
C LYS A 6 -2.00 -31.93 -1.30
N LEU A 7 -0.93 -31.37 -0.73
CA LEU A 7 0.05 -32.13 0.03
C LEU A 7 -0.57 -32.62 1.36
N ARG A 8 -0.10 -33.77 1.84
CA ARG A 8 -0.42 -34.24 3.20
C ARG A 8 0.27 -33.31 4.21
N ASP A 9 -0.32 -33.15 5.39
CA ASP A 9 0.18 -32.22 6.41
C ASP A 9 1.62 -32.52 6.88
N SER A 10 2.08 -33.76 6.70
CA SER A 10 3.44 -34.22 7.04
C SER A 10 4.47 -34.08 5.91
N ALA A 11 4.09 -33.59 4.73
CA ALA A 11 4.96 -33.55 3.55
C ALA A 11 5.17 -32.10 3.06
N GLY A 12 6.42 -31.74 2.80
CA GLY A 12 6.81 -30.45 2.26
C GLY A 12 7.05 -30.48 0.74
N PRO A 13 7.22 -29.31 0.11
CA PRO A 13 7.53 -29.22 -1.32
C PRO A 13 8.80 -29.98 -1.72
N GLY A 14 9.82 -29.99 -0.84
CA GLY A 14 11.09 -30.67 -1.07
C GLY A 14 10.98 -32.20 -1.16
N ASP A 15 9.95 -32.79 -0.55
CA ASP A 15 9.73 -34.24 -0.57
C ASP A 15 9.17 -34.73 -1.92
N VAL A 16 8.55 -33.81 -2.68
CA VAL A 16 7.83 -34.13 -3.92
C VAL A 16 8.66 -33.84 -5.16
N THR A 17 9.58 -32.89 -5.11
CA THR A 17 10.50 -32.58 -6.21
C THR A 17 11.26 -33.82 -6.75
N PRO A 18 11.85 -34.71 -5.92
CA PRO A 18 12.52 -35.90 -6.43
C PRO A 18 11.55 -36.90 -7.08
N VAL A 19 10.33 -37.04 -6.54
CA VAL A 19 9.29 -37.90 -7.10
C VAL A 19 8.88 -37.45 -8.50
N PHE A 20 8.81 -36.13 -8.73
CA PHE A 20 8.53 -35.59 -10.06
C PHE A 20 9.61 -35.88 -11.07
N LYS A 21 10.88 -35.77 -10.69
CA LYS A 21 11.98 -36.12 -11.57
C LYS A 21 11.88 -37.59 -12.01
N GLN A 22 11.62 -38.48 -11.06
CA GLN A 22 11.42 -39.91 -11.32
C GLN A 22 10.20 -40.16 -12.23
N LEU A 23 9.09 -39.45 -12.00
CA LEU A 23 7.87 -39.57 -12.80
C LEU A 23 8.11 -39.18 -14.28
N ILE A 24 8.87 -38.11 -14.51
CA ILE A 24 9.24 -37.64 -15.85
C ILE A 24 10.13 -38.67 -16.55
N GLU A 25 11.17 -39.16 -15.87
CA GLU A 25 12.08 -40.16 -16.42
C GLU A 25 11.34 -41.46 -16.80
N GLN A 26 10.39 -41.90 -15.97
CA GLN A 26 9.65 -43.15 -16.21
C GLN A 26 8.56 -43.04 -17.28
N ASN A 27 7.83 -41.92 -17.33
CA ASN A 27 6.64 -41.81 -18.17
C ASN A 27 6.86 -40.94 -19.41
N ALA A 28 7.57 -39.81 -19.28
CA ALA A 28 7.81 -38.89 -20.39
C ALA A 28 9.10 -39.22 -21.16
N GLY A 29 10.09 -39.84 -20.50
CA GLY A 29 11.32 -40.30 -21.13
C GLY A 29 11.07 -41.15 -22.39
N PRO A 30 10.30 -42.26 -22.31
CA PRO A 30 10.06 -43.13 -23.47
C PRO A 30 9.33 -42.46 -24.63
N GLU A 31 8.43 -41.51 -24.37
CA GLU A 31 7.76 -40.75 -25.43
C GLU A 31 8.70 -39.73 -26.09
N LEU A 32 9.51 -39.04 -25.30
CA LEU A 32 10.53 -38.12 -25.82
C LEU A 32 11.55 -38.85 -26.69
N GLU A 33 11.96 -40.06 -26.30
CA GLU A 33 12.87 -40.90 -27.09
C GLU A 33 12.27 -41.30 -28.45
N ARG A 34 10.95 -41.56 -28.49
CA ARG A 34 10.23 -41.86 -29.74
C ARG A 34 10.11 -40.66 -30.67
N TYR A 35 9.87 -39.47 -30.13
CA TYR A 35 9.68 -38.25 -30.94
C TYR A 35 10.99 -37.57 -31.35
N HIS A 36 11.99 -37.54 -30.47
CA HIS A 36 13.27 -36.85 -30.71
C HIS A 36 14.40 -37.78 -31.17
N GLN A 37 14.16 -39.09 -31.28
CA GLN A 37 15.16 -40.09 -31.69
C GLN A 37 16.46 -40.04 -30.86
N THR A 38 16.41 -39.53 -29.64
CA THR A 38 17.55 -39.35 -28.74
C THR A 38 17.17 -39.81 -27.34
N THR A 39 18.11 -40.40 -26.60
CA THR A 39 17.87 -40.85 -25.23
C THR A 39 17.59 -39.68 -24.29
N PHE A 40 16.77 -39.86 -23.26
CA PHE A 40 16.49 -38.80 -22.27
C PHE A 40 17.77 -38.30 -21.57
N ALA A 41 18.76 -39.18 -21.38
CA ALA A 41 20.07 -38.83 -20.85
C ALA A 41 20.88 -37.94 -21.81
N ALA A 42 20.87 -38.22 -23.11
CA ALA A 42 21.53 -37.36 -24.11
C ALA A 42 20.79 -36.03 -24.28
N PHE A 43 19.46 -36.03 -24.23
CA PHE A 43 18.62 -34.83 -24.25
C PHE A 43 18.97 -33.88 -23.10
N THR A 44 19.12 -34.41 -21.89
CA THR A 44 19.50 -33.62 -20.71
C THR A 44 20.96 -33.17 -20.72
N GLN A 45 21.89 -33.97 -21.25
CA GLN A 45 23.29 -33.57 -21.44
C GLN A 45 23.47 -32.45 -22.46
N GLN A 46 22.56 -32.31 -23.43
CA GLN A 46 22.54 -31.19 -24.38
C GLN A 46 22.06 -29.86 -23.77
N GLY A 47 21.75 -29.84 -22.46
CA GLY A 47 21.28 -28.66 -21.74
C GLY A 47 19.77 -28.47 -21.76
N ASN A 48 19.02 -29.39 -22.37
CA ASN A 48 17.56 -29.36 -22.32
C ASN A 48 17.07 -29.92 -21.00
N SER A 49 16.02 -29.32 -20.43
CA SER A 49 15.43 -29.81 -19.19
C SER A 49 13.92 -29.81 -19.28
N LEU A 50 13.32 -30.92 -18.88
CA LEU A 50 11.89 -31.03 -18.64
C LEU A 50 11.72 -31.17 -17.14
N THR A 51 11.35 -30.08 -16.48
CA THR A 51 11.21 -30.03 -15.01
C THR A 51 9.80 -29.65 -14.63
N LEU A 52 9.20 -30.44 -13.75
CA LEU A 52 8.00 -30.05 -13.02
C LEU A 52 8.44 -29.39 -11.71
N PHE A 53 7.91 -28.20 -11.43
CA PHE A 53 8.16 -27.47 -10.19
C PHE A 53 6.86 -27.27 -9.42
N LEU A 54 7.00 -27.02 -8.13
CA LEU A 54 5.88 -26.72 -7.25
C LEU A 54 5.76 -25.24 -7.00
N GLN A 55 4.53 -24.75 -6.97
CA GLN A 55 4.22 -23.39 -6.61
C GLN A 55 3.00 -23.38 -5.67
N PRO A 56 3.08 -22.67 -4.53
CA PRO A 56 1.92 -22.52 -3.64
C PRO A 56 0.77 -21.84 -4.37
N LEU A 57 -0.44 -22.39 -4.21
CA LEU A 57 -1.65 -21.88 -4.86
C LEU A 57 -1.89 -20.39 -4.56
N THR A 58 -1.60 -19.95 -3.33
CA THR A 58 -1.76 -18.56 -2.88
C THR A 58 -0.75 -17.59 -3.50
N ALA A 59 0.41 -18.08 -3.95
CA ALA A 59 1.42 -17.26 -4.61
C ALA A 59 1.09 -16.98 -6.07
N ILE A 60 0.22 -17.81 -6.68
CA ILE A 60 -0.07 -17.72 -8.12
C ILE A 60 -0.55 -16.31 -8.50
N HIS A 61 -1.46 -15.75 -7.70
CA HIS A 61 -2.13 -14.50 -8.04
C HIS A 61 -1.22 -13.26 -8.14
N LEU A 62 -0.11 -13.21 -7.38
CA LEU A 62 0.71 -11.98 -7.25
C LEU A 62 2.18 -12.14 -7.69
N THR A 63 2.67 -13.37 -7.81
CA THR A 63 4.10 -13.61 -8.09
C THR A 63 4.35 -14.56 -9.25
N SER A 64 3.31 -15.22 -9.77
CA SER A 64 3.47 -16.11 -10.92
C SER A 64 3.50 -15.33 -12.23
N HIS A 65 4.37 -15.79 -13.12
CA HIS A 65 4.56 -15.22 -14.45
C HIS A 65 4.67 -16.35 -15.48
N LEU A 66 3.88 -17.40 -15.30
CA LEU A 66 3.92 -18.57 -16.17
C LEU A 66 3.08 -18.32 -17.42
N SER A 67 3.48 -18.91 -18.55
CA SER A 67 2.84 -18.62 -19.85
C SER A 67 1.42 -19.18 -19.99
N GLU A 68 1.06 -20.22 -19.21
CA GLU A 68 -0.23 -20.90 -19.29
C GLU A 68 -1.01 -20.85 -17.96
N GLU A 69 -1.40 -19.66 -17.53
CA GLU A 69 -2.18 -19.47 -16.30
C GLU A 69 -3.66 -19.19 -16.58
N ILE A 70 -4.53 -19.50 -15.60
CA ILE A 70 -6.00 -19.46 -15.76
C ILE A 70 -6.49 -18.02 -16.00
N GLU A 71 -5.90 -17.05 -15.32
CA GLU A 71 -6.19 -15.62 -15.48
C GLU A 71 -4.86 -14.86 -15.48
N ARG A 72 -4.85 -13.68 -16.10
CA ARG A 72 -3.72 -12.76 -16.01
C ARG A 72 -3.44 -12.41 -14.54
N ASN A 73 -2.21 -12.67 -14.12
CA ASN A 73 -1.76 -12.45 -12.75
C ASN A 73 -1.69 -10.97 -12.43
N GLY A 74 -1.89 -10.65 -11.15
CA GLY A 74 -1.54 -9.36 -10.61
C GLY A 74 -0.02 -9.25 -10.42
N ASP A 75 0.48 -8.02 -10.38
CA ASP A 75 1.88 -7.75 -10.04
C ASP A 75 1.95 -7.16 -8.63
N ILE A 76 2.69 -7.84 -7.75
CA ILE A 76 2.93 -7.38 -6.38
C ILE A 76 3.57 -5.99 -6.32
N GLN A 77 4.32 -5.58 -7.34
CA GLN A 77 4.90 -4.25 -7.44
C GLN A 77 3.82 -3.15 -7.45
N TYR A 78 2.68 -3.38 -8.10
CA TYR A 78 1.56 -2.42 -8.05
C TYR A 78 1.00 -2.28 -6.64
N ILE A 79 0.91 -3.38 -5.88
CA ILE A 79 0.45 -3.34 -4.49
C ILE A 79 1.43 -2.56 -3.62
N TYR A 80 2.73 -2.78 -3.76
CA TYR A 80 3.75 -2.03 -3.03
C TYR A 80 3.75 -0.54 -3.41
N LEU A 81 3.60 -0.21 -4.69
CA LEU A 81 3.54 1.18 -5.15
C LEU A 81 2.30 1.89 -4.60
N LEU A 82 1.12 1.29 -4.72
CA LEU A 82 -0.13 1.86 -4.18
C LEU A 82 -0.08 1.98 -2.65
N GLY A 83 0.47 0.98 -1.96
CA GLY A 83 0.67 1.01 -0.51
C GLY A 83 1.63 2.11 -0.06
N ALA A 84 2.75 2.30 -0.76
CA ALA A 84 3.70 3.37 -0.49
C ALA A 84 3.08 4.76 -0.70
N VAL A 85 2.32 4.95 -1.79
CA VAL A 85 1.60 6.21 -2.04
C VAL A 85 0.57 6.48 -0.94
N ALA A 86 -0.22 5.47 -0.56
CA ALA A 86 -1.18 5.60 0.54
C ALA A 86 -0.49 5.99 1.85
N LEU A 87 0.63 5.33 2.20
CA LEU A 87 1.42 5.66 3.39
C LEU A 87 1.91 7.11 3.37
N PHE A 88 2.47 7.59 2.26
CA PHE A 88 2.91 8.98 2.14
C PHE A 88 1.76 9.97 2.29
N ILE A 89 0.59 9.70 1.69
CA ILE A 89 -0.60 10.55 1.84
C ILE A 89 -1.04 10.64 3.30
N ILE A 90 -1.00 9.53 4.04
CA ILE A 90 -1.36 9.49 5.47
C ILE A 90 -0.37 10.29 6.31
N ILE A 91 0.94 10.15 6.04
CA ILE A 91 1.98 10.94 6.70
C ILE A 91 1.75 12.43 6.44
N LEU A 92 1.48 12.81 5.18
CA LEU A 92 1.17 14.19 4.80
C LEU A 92 -0.05 14.72 5.56
N ALA A 93 -1.12 13.93 5.67
CA ALA A 93 -2.33 14.31 6.41
C ALA A 93 -2.05 14.53 7.90
N CYS A 94 -1.27 13.64 8.54
CA CYS A 94 -0.87 13.77 9.94
C CYS A 94 -0.05 15.05 10.16
N ILE A 95 0.97 15.27 9.35
CA ILE A 95 1.83 16.46 9.45
C ILE A 95 1.03 17.73 9.18
N ASN A 96 0.13 17.72 8.19
CA ASN A 96 -0.73 18.86 7.90
C ASN A 96 -1.62 19.23 9.09
N PHE A 97 -2.25 18.22 9.71
CA PHE A 97 -3.06 18.41 10.90
C PHE A 97 -2.23 18.97 12.07
N MET A 98 -1.06 18.39 12.33
CA MET A 98 -0.12 18.89 13.35
C MET A 98 0.26 20.35 13.08
N ASN A 99 0.58 20.70 11.83
CA ASN A 99 0.98 22.04 11.43
C ASN A 99 -0.17 23.04 11.61
N LEU A 100 -1.39 22.69 11.22
CA LEU A 100 -2.57 23.54 11.38
C LEU A 100 -2.94 23.74 12.86
N SER A 101 -2.92 22.66 13.64
CA SER A 101 -3.15 22.72 15.10
C SER A 101 -2.09 23.57 15.79
N THR A 102 -0.83 23.43 15.36
CA THR A 102 0.30 24.20 15.88
C THR A 102 0.26 25.66 15.41
N ALA A 103 -0.24 25.99 14.22
CA ALA A 103 -0.43 27.38 13.79
C ALA A 103 -1.42 28.13 14.68
N ARG A 104 -2.42 27.42 15.22
CA ARG A 104 -3.40 27.94 16.19
C ARG A 104 -2.90 27.88 17.64
N SER A 105 -1.63 27.50 17.87
CA SER A 105 -1.05 27.33 19.21
C SER A 105 -1.14 28.57 20.08
N ALA A 106 -1.01 29.78 19.53
CA ALA A 106 -1.00 30.99 20.34
C ALA A 106 -2.33 31.20 21.09
N ASN A 107 -3.46 30.94 20.43
CA ASN A 107 -4.78 31.03 21.03
C ASN A 107 -5.02 29.86 22.00
N ARG A 108 -4.67 28.64 21.58
CA ARG A 108 -4.82 27.43 22.40
C ARG A 108 -3.94 27.44 23.65
N ALA A 109 -2.73 27.99 23.57
CA ALA A 109 -1.84 28.10 24.72
C ALA A 109 -2.38 29.07 25.78
N ARG A 110 -3.06 30.16 25.39
CA ARG A 110 -3.78 31.05 26.32
C ARG A 110 -4.90 30.31 27.05
N GLU A 111 -5.72 29.57 26.32
CA GLU A 111 -6.79 28.73 26.87
C GLU A 111 -6.24 27.68 27.86
N VAL A 112 -5.19 26.95 27.47
CA VAL A 112 -4.51 25.97 28.32
C VAL A 112 -3.88 26.62 29.55
N GLY A 113 -3.25 27.79 29.39
CA GLY A 113 -2.65 28.54 30.49
C GLY A 113 -3.65 28.99 31.53
N VAL A 114 -4.82 29.49 31.10
CA VAL A 114 -5.94 29.84 32.00
C VAL A 114 -6.48 28.59 32.69
N ARG A 115 -6.72 27.50 31.97
CA ARG A 115 -7.20 26.24 32.57
C ARG A 115 -6.25 25.69 33.63
N LYS A 116 -4.94 25.69 33.35
CA LYS A 116 -3.92 25.28 34.33
C LYS A 116 -3.84 26.19 35.54
N ALA A 117 -4.01 27.50 35.36
CA ALA A 117 -4.05 28.47 36.46
C ALA A 117 -5.25 28.23 37.40
N VAL A 118 -6.37 27.73 36.85
CA VAL A 118 -7.57 27.33 37.60
C VAL A 118 -7.48 25.87 38.11
N GLY A 119 -6.33 25.21 37.97
CA GLY A 119 -6.06 23.89 38.55
C GLY A 119 -6.27 22.69 37.62
N ALA A 120 -6.41 22.90 36.31
CA ALA A 120 -6.49 21.78 35.36
C ALA A 120 -5.18 20.96 35.33
N GLN A 121 -5.30 19.65 35.55
CA GLN A 121 -4.18 18.71 35.51
C GLN A 121 -3.70 18.46 34.07
N HIS A 122 -2.39 18.32 33.91
CA HIS A 122 -1.73 18.06 32.62
C HIS A 122 -2.37 16.90 31.84
N ASN A 123 -2.64 15.77 32.50
CA ASN A 123 -3.16 14.57 31.84
C ASN A 123 -4.59 14.77 31.31
N LYS A 124 -5.42 15.60 31.96
CA LYS A 124 -6.76 15.93 31.47
C LYS A 124 -6.72 16.74 30.17
N LEU A 125 -5.76 17.67 30.08
CA LEU A 125 -5.55 18.48 28.88
C LEU A 125 -5.01 17.63 27.72
N VAL A 126 -4.07 16.72 27.98
CA VAL A 126 -3.56 15.78 26.98
C VAL A 126 -4.70 14.90 26.45
N GLY A 127 -5.50 14.32 27.35
CA GLY A 127 -6.66 13.51 26.97
C GLY A 127 -7.68 14.28 26.13
N GLN A 128 -7.94 15.54 26.46
CA GLN A 128 -8.83 16.40 25.66
C GLN A 128 -8.31 16.61 24.23
N PHE A 129 -7.02 16.91 24.05
CA PHE A 129 -6.45 17.12 22.71
C PHE A 129 -6.37 15.83 21.88
N LEU A 130 -6.08 14.70 22.51
CA LEU A 130 -6.12 13.40 21.85
C LEU A 130 -7.55 13.06 21.42
N LEU A 131 -8.55 13.26 22.29
CA LEU A 131 -9.96 13.05 21.95
C LEU A 131 -10.40 13.93 20.78
N GLU A 132 -10.02 15.21 20.79
CA GLU A 132 -10.31 16.12 19.67
C GLU A 132 -9.69 15.61 18.36
N SER A 133 -8.45 15.11 18.40
CA SER A 133 -7.78 14.53 17.24
C SER A 133 -8.48 13.27 16.73
N TYR A 134 -8.91 12.39 17.63
CA TYR A 134 -9.72 11.21 17.29
C TYR A 134 -11.06 11.59 16.65
N LEU A 135 -11.74 12.61 17.16
CA LEU A 135 -13.00 13.10 16.56
C LEU A 135 -12.78 13.57 15.12
N TYR A 136 -11.71 14.32 14.86
CA TYR A 136 -11.35 14.70 13.48
C TYR A 136 -11.06 13.49 12.60
N THR A 137 -10.34 12.48 13.09
CA THR A 137 -10.07 11.25 12.36
C THR A 137 -11.35 10.47 12.04
N ILE A 138 -12.27 10.34 13.00
CA ILE A 138 -13.55 9.66 12.80
C ILE A 138 -14.39 10.37 11.74
N VAL A 139 -14.51 11.70 11.82
CA VAL A 139 -15.24 12.48 10.81
C VAL A 139 -14.61 12.32 9.43
N ALA A 140 -13.27 12.35 9.33
CA ALA A 140 -12.57 12.13 8.07
C ALA A 140 -12.82 10.73 7.49
N VAL A 141 -12.87 9.68 8.34
CA VAL A 141 -13.18 8.31 7.89
C VAL A 141 -14.61 8.20 7.40
N VAL A 142 -15.59 8.78 8.10
CA VAL A 142 -16.99 8.79 7.66
C VAL A 142 -17.12 9.47 6.29
N LEU A 143 -16.45 10.61 6.10
CA LEU A 143 -16.40 11.29 4.81
C LEU A 143 -15.71 10.45 3.73
N ALA A 144 -14.61 9.76 4.07
CA ALA A 144 -13.90 8.89 3.15
C ALA A 144 -14.79 7.72 2.68
N VAL A 145 -15.54 7.08 3.58
CA VAL A 145 -16.48 5.99 3.23
C VAL A 145 -17.56 6.50 2.27
N PHE A 146 -18.09 7.71 2.52
CA PHE A 146 -19.05 8.33 1.61
C PHE A 146 -18.45 8.61 0.23
N ILE A 147 -17.23 9.16 0.17
CA ILE A 147 -16.52 9.40 -1.08
C ILE A 147 -16.27 8.09 -1.83
N ILE A 148 -15.82 7.04 -1.14
CA ILE A 148 -15.63 5.71 -1.73
C ILE A 148 -16.96 5.18 -2.30
N ARG A 149 -18.09 5.36 -1.60
CA ARG A 149 -19.40 4.92 -2.08
C ARG A 149 -19.79 5.52 -3.43
N VAL A 150 -19.47 6.79 -3.63
CA VAL A 150 -19.75 7.52 -4.87
C VAL A 150 -18.72 7.16 -5.94
N ALA A 151 -17.44 7.08 -5.59
CA ALA A 151 -16.34 6.80 -6.52
C ALA A 151 -16.27 5.33 -6.98
N LEU A 152 -16.87 4.39 -6.25
CA LEU A 152 -16.78 2.96 -6.53
C LEU A 152 -17.47 2.58 -7.85
N VAL A 153 -18.56 3.25 -8.23
CA VAL A 153 -19.24 2.99 -9.52
C VAL A 153 -18.35 3.33 -10.71
N PRO A 154 -17.84 4.57 -10.88
CA PRO A 154 -16.95 4.89 -11.99
C PRO A 154 -15.64 4.11 -11.93
N PHE A 155 -15.14 3.77 -10.73
CA PHE A 155 -13.94 2.95 -10.57
C PHE A 155 -14.13 1.51 -11.09
N ASN A 156 -15.26 0.88 -10.79
CA ASN A 156 -15.58 -0.46 -11.28
C ASN A 156 -15.67 -0.52 -12.81
N ILE A 157 -16.21 0.53 -13.44
CA ILE A 157 -16.26 0.68 -14.90
C ILE A 157 -14.85 0.81 -15.46
N LEU A 158 -14.02 1.66 -14.85
CA LEU A 158 -12.66 1.91 -15.32
C LEU A 158 -11.77 0.67 -15.26
N VAL A 159 -11.84 -0.10 -14.17
CA VAL A 159 -10.97 -1.25 -13.91
C VAL A 159 -11.58 -2.57 -14.41
N HIS A 160 -12.82 -2.56 -14.90
CA HIS A 160 -13.56 -3.76 -15.32
C HIS A 160 -13.63 -4.81 -14.19
N LYS A 161 -13.85 -4.36 -12.95
CA LYS A 161 -13.94 -5.21 -11.76
C LYS A 161 -15.24 -4.91 -11.01
N SER A 162 -15.76 -5.91 -10.29
CA SER A 162 -17.00 -5.82 -9.51
C SER A 162 -16.71 -5.68 -8.01
N LEU A 163 -16.10 -4.56 -7.61
CA LEU A 163 -15.92 -4.28 -6.19
C LEU A 163 -17.24 -3.87 -5.56
N GLY A 164 -17.56 -4.42 -4.40
CA GLY A 164 -18.78 -4.13 -3.66
C GLY A 164 -18.50 -3.57 -2.27
N MET A 165 -19.48 -2.88 -1.70
CA MET A 165 -19.41 -2.36 -0.33
C MET A 165 -19.29 -3.44 0.74
N ALA A 166 -19.64 -4.69 0.41
CA ALA A 166 -19.48 -5.84 1.29
C ALA A 166 -18.02 -6.04 1.75
N LEU A 167 -17.03 -5.63 0.93
CA LEU A 167 -15.62 -5.78 1.28
C LEU A 167 -15.22 -4.89 2.47
N ILE A 168 -15.79 -3.70 2.57
CA ILE A 168 -15.52 -2.74 3.65
C ILE A 168 -16.17 -3.19 4.96
N LEU A 169 -17.28 -3.94 4.87
CA LEU A 169 -17.97 -4.51 6.03
C LEU A 169 -17.36 -5.82 6.51
N HIS A 170 -16.38 -6.37 5.80
CA HIS A 170 -15.73 -7.62 6.18
C HIS A 170 -15.03 -7.45 7.56
N PRO A 171 -15.20 -8.37 8.53
CA PRO A 171 -14.71 -8.19 9.89
C PRO A 171 -13.21 -7.89 9.99
N VAL A 172 -12.39 -8.52 9.14
CA VAL A 172 -10.95 -8.26 9.08
C VAL A 172 -10.65 -6.83 8.64
N PHE A 173 -11.41 -6.30 7.67
CA PHE A 173 -11.25 -4.92 7.20
C PHE A 173 -11.69 -3.92 8.26
N VAL A 174 -12.83 -4.17 8.92
CA VAL A 174 -13.32 -3.32 10.02
C VAL A 174 -12.32 -3.31 11.18
N GLY A 175 -11.81 -4.47 11.58
CA GLY A 175 -10.76 -4.57 12.61
C GLY A 175 -9.50 -3.80 12.22
N GLY A 176 -9.03 -3.95 10.98
CA GLY A 176 -7.91 -3.18 10.44
C GLY A 176 -8.16 -1.67 10.43
N LEU A 177 -9.38 -1.24 10.06
CA LEU A 177 -9.77 0.16 10.05
C LEU A 177 -9.81 0.77 11.44
N LEU A 178 -10.27 0.04 12.45
CA LEU A 178 -10.26 0.49 13.85
C LEU A 178 -8.83 0.67 14.36
N VAL A 179 -7.93 -0.29 14.10
CA VAL A 179 -6.51 -0.17 14.42
C VAL A 179 -5.89 1.03 13.68
N PHE A 180 -6.26 1.22 12.42
CA PHE A 180 -5.78 2.34 11.62
C PHE A 180 -6.23 3.71 12.19
N ILE A 181 -7.50 3.86 12.57
CA ILE A 181 -8.02 5.06 13.24
C ILE A 181 -7.27 5.30 14.55
N ALA A 182 -7.05 4.25 15.34
CA ALA A 182 -6.33 4.33 16.61
C ALA A 182 -4.92 4.90 16.42
N LEU A 183 -4.18 4.37 15.43
CA LEU A 183 -2.81 4.78 15.10
C LEU A 183 -2.75 6.20 14.53
N VAL A 184 -3.61 6.53 13.56
CA VAL A 184 -3.60 7.85 12.90
C VAL A 184 -4.05 8.95 13.86
N GLY A 185 -5.11 8.72 14.64
CA GLY A 185 -5.58 9.70 15.62
C GLY A 185 -4.54 9.96 16.71
N LEU A 186 -3.85 8.91 17.18
CA LEU A 186 -2.73 9.05 18.10
C LEU A 186 -1.58 9.83 17.45
N ALA A 187 -1.13 9.42 16.27
CA ALA A 187 -0.02 10.06 15.57
C ALA A 187 -0.31 11.56 15.35
N ALA A 188 -1.44 11.90 14.74
CA ALA A 188 -1.82 13.28 14.44
C ALA A 188 -2.00 14.14 15.71
N GLY A 189 -2.56 13.57 16.79
CA GLY A 189 -2.82 14.27 18.04
C GLY A 189 -1.62 14.37 19.00
N SER A 190 -0.62 13.50 18.85
CA SER A 190 0.53 13.42 19.77
C SER A 190 1.27 14.74 19.87
N TYR A 191 1.68 15.32 18.74
CA TYR A 191 2.49 16.54 18.77
C TYR A 191 1.74 17.73 19.39
N PRO A 192 0.51 18.08 18.97
CA PRO A 192 -0.26 19.14 19.61
C PRO A 192 -0.52 18.86 21.09
N ALA A 193 -0.87 17.62 21.46
CA ALA A 193 -1.17 17.27 22.84
C ALA A 193 0.04 17.52 23.74
N PHE A 194 1.21 16.96 23.45
CA PHE A 194 2.39 17.13 24.30
C PHE A 194 3.01 18.54 24.20
N TYR A 195 3.07 19.12 23.01
CA TYR A 195 3.68 20.43 22.82
C TYR A 195 2.86 21.55 23.48
N LEU A 196 1.54 21.58 23.29
CA LEU A 196 0.68 22.62 23.85
C LEU A 196 0.49 22.48 25.35
N THR A 197 0.45 21.25 25.88
CA THR A 197 0.32 21.06 27.32
C THR A 197 1.63 21.24 28.08
N SER A 198 2.77 21.42 27.41
CA SER A 198 4.05 21.67 28.10
C SER A 198 4.23 23.11 28.59
N PHE A 199 3.39 24.06 28.16
CA PHE A 199 3.58 25.48 28.48
C PHE A 199 3.29 25.82 29.95
N ALA A 200 4.17 26.64 30.55
CA ALA A 200 4.03 27.14 31.91
C ALA A 200 3.03 28.33 31.96
N PRO A 201 2.03 28.32 32.88
CA PRO A 201 1.00 29.37 32.95
C PRO A 201 1.57 30.79 33.07
N ALA A 202 2.65 30.94 33.84
CA ALA A 202 3.33 32.22 34.05
C ALA A 202 3.95 32.80 32.77
N GLU A 203 4.42 31.95 31.84
CA GLU A 203 4.97 32.41 30.55
C GLU A 203 3.86 32.82 29.56
N VAL A 204 2.75 32.09 29.59
CA VAL A 204 1.57 32.34 28.75
C VAL A 204 0.93 33.69 29.10
N LEU A 205 0.69 33.94 30.39
CA LEU A 205 0.02 35.15 30.88
C LEU A 205 0.88 36.41 30.73
N LYS A 206 2.21 36.28 30.81
CA LYS A 206 3.17 37.39 30.61
C LYS A 206 3.45 37.69 29.13
N GLY A 207 2.82 36.99 28.18
CA GLY A 207 2.99 37.22 26.74
C GLY A 207 4.37 36.87 26.17
N ARG A 208 5.26 36.26 26.98
CA ARG A 208 6.65 35.91 26.59
C ARG A 208 6.71 34.74 25.59
N MET A 209 5.57 34.10 25.33
CA MET A 209 5.39 33.01 24.37
C MET A 209 5.89 33.30 22.96
N ARG A 210 5.81 34.56 22.49
CA ARG A 210 6.11 34.90 21.08
C ARG A 210 7.55 34.57 20.69
N LYS A 211 8.52 34.62 21.63
CA LYS A 211 9.94 34.29 21.39
C LYS A 211 10.23 32.78 21.34
N ARG A 212 9.51 31.95 22.12
CA ARG A 212 9.68 30.48 22.14
C ARG A 212 8.97 29.79 20.98
N LEU A 213 7.92 30.41 20.43
CA LEU A 213 7.18 29.94 19.25
C LEU A 213 7.86 30.26 17.90
N THR A 214 8.84 31.16 17.86
CA THR A 214 9.54 31.61 16.63
C THR A 214 10.92 30.98 16.42
N GLY A 215 11.40 30.14 17.34
CA GLY A 215 12.65 29.39 17.13
C GLY A 215 12.51 28.36 16.01
N TYR A 216 13.62 27.99 15.36
CA TYR A 216 13.71 26.87 14.42
C TYR A 216 13.33 25.55 15.14
N GLY A 217 12.02 25.27 15.20
CA GLY A 217 11.47 24.11 15.90
C GLY A 217 11.13 22.95 14.98
N ILE A 218 10.71 21.84 15.60
CA ILE A 218 10.24 20.61 14.95
C ILE A 218 9.21 20.90 13.84
N ARG A 219 8.35 21.91 14.02
CA ARG A 219 7.38 22.35 13.00
C ARG A 219 8.03 22.69 11.65
N ASN A 220 9.12 23.44 11.63
CA ASN A 220 9.74 23.85 10.36
C ASN A 220 10.30 22.64 9.62
N ILE A 221 10.87 21.68 10.34
CA ILE A 221 11.34 20.40 9.77
C ILE A 221 10.16 19.62 9.19
N LEU A 222 9.05 19.50 9.95
CA LEU A 222 7.82 18.83 9.50
C LEU A 222 7.25 19.47 8.23
N VAL A 223 7.19 20.81 8.17
CA VAL A 223 6.69 21.54 7.00
C VAL A 223 7.57 21.30 5.77
N VAL A 224 8.90 21.40 5.92
CA VAL A 224 9.84 21.16 4.81
C VAL A 224 9.71 19.71 4.31
N PHE A 225 9.64 18.74 5.23
CA PHE A 225 9.45 17.33 4.88
C PHE A 225 8.11 17.07 4.18
N GLN A 226 7.03 17.72 4.61
CA GLN A 226 5.71 17.64 3.97
C GLN A 226 5.76 18.14 2.52
N PHE A 227 6.36 19.32 2.29
CA PHE A 227 6.47 19.86 0.94
C PHE A 227 7.40 19.03 0.06
N PHE A 228 8.49 18.50 0.62
CA PHE A 228 9.38 17.58 -0.09
C PHE A 228 8.61 16.37 -0.61
N ILE A 229 7.90 15.64 0.26
CA ILE A 229 7.11 14.46 -0.16
C ILE A 229 6.05 14.84 -1.21
N SER A 230 5.33 15.94 -0.98
CA SER A 230 4.27 16.37 -1.89
C SER A 230 4.81 16.71 -3.28
N ILE A 231 5.92 17.46 -3.36
CA ILE A 231 6.57 17.80 -4.63
C ILE A 231 7.11 16.53 -5.31
N SER A 232 7.74 15.61 -4.57
CA SER A 232 8.20 14.33 -5.11
C SER A 232 7.07 13.51 -5.73
N LEU A 233 5.91 13.42 -5.07
CA LEU A 233 4.74 12.70 -5.60
C LEU A 233 4.16 13.38 -6.86
N ILE A 234 4.12 14.71 -6.88
CA ILE A 234 3.68 15.47 -8.07
C ILE A 234 4.63 15.19 -9.25
N ILE A 235 5.95 15.26 -9.03
CA ILE A 235 6.95 14.98 -10.07
C ILE A 235 6.80 13.53 -10.55
N ALA A 236 6.70 12.56 -9.65
CA ALA A 236 6.53 11.15 -10.00
C ALA A 236 5.28 10.93 -10.86
N THR A 237 4.15 11.52 -10.47
CA THR A 237 2.89 11.45 -11.22
C THR A 237 3.03 12.08 -12.61
N LEU A 238 3.68 13.23 -12.73
CA LEU A 238 3.92 13.90 -14.01
C LEU A 238 4.85 13.09 -14.93
N VAL A 239 5.87 12.44 -14.38
CA VAL A 239 6.77 11.55 -15.14
C VAL A 239 6.01 10.35 -15.67
N VAL A 240 5.24 9.65 -14.83
CA VAL A 240 4.41 8.51 -15.23
C VAL A 240 3.39 8.93 -16.28
N TYR A 241 2.71 10.07 -16.08
CA TYR A 241 1.76 10.61 -17.04
C TYR A 241 2.41 10.90 -18.41
N LYS A 242 3.60 11.52 -18.41
CA LYS A 242 4.37 11.74 -19.65
C LYS A 242 4.79 10.44 -20.31
N GLN A 243 5.23 9.43 -19.54
CA GLN A 243 5.60 8.12 -20.08
C GLN A 243 4.40 7.42 -20.71
N LEU A 244 3.24 7.40 -20.04
CA LEU A 244 2.02 6.81 -20.59
C LEU A 244 1.57 7.53 -21.87
N THR A 245 1.61 8.86 -21.86
CA THR A 245 1.25 9.66 -23.05
C THR A 245 2.23 9.42 -24.19
N HIS A 246 3.52 9.25 -23.89
CA HIS A 246 4.53 8.92 -24.89
C HIS A 246 4.27 7.53 -25.48
N LEU A 247 4.07 6.51 -24.65
CA LEU A 247 3.76 5.15 -25.10
C LEU A 247 2.50 5.08 -25.97
N GLN A 248 1.49 5.90 -25.69
CA GLN A 248 0.27 5.98 -26.50
C GLN A 248 0.47 6.70 -27.85
N ARG A 249 1.48 7.58 -27.96
CA ARG A 249 1.74 8.39 -29.15
C ARG A 249 2.89 7.87 -30.01
N VAL A 250 3.75 7.02 -29.46
CA VAL A 250 4.79 6.34 -30.22
C VAL A 250 4.09 5.47 -31.25
N ASN A 251 4.34 5.79 -32.52
CA ASN A 251 3.85 4.98 -33.62
C ASN A 251 4.61 3.66 -33.57
N LEU A 252 3.93 2.59 -33.13
CA LEU A 252 4.50 1.26 -32.94
C LEU A 252 5.03 0.64 -34.24
N GLY A 253 4.80 1.28 -35.39
CA GLY A 253 5.17 0.77 -36.71
C GLY A 253 4.22 -0.31 -37.24
N PHE A 254 3.20 -0.67 -36.45
CA PHE A 254 2.13 -1.58 -36.83
C PHE A 254 0.77 -1.09 -36.31
N ASN A 255 -0.28 -1.38 -37.05
CA ASN A 255 -1.65 -0.97 -36.74
C ASN A 255 -2.26 -1.96 -35.74
N GLN A 256 -2.47 -1.54 -34.47
CA GLN A 256 -3.00 -2.40 -33.41
C GLN A 256 -4.39 -2.99 -33.74
N GLY A 257 -5.18 -2.34 -34.61
CA GLY A 257 -6.49 -2.85 -35.05
C GLY A 257 -6.43 -4.04 -36.01
N ASN A 258 -5.26 -4.33 -36.62
CA ASN A 258 -5.08 -5.39 -37.62
C ASN A 258 -3.93 -6.34 -37.24
N ILE A 259 -3.75 -6.63 -35.94
CA ILE A 259 -2.79 -7.64 -35.50
C ILE A 259 -3.37 -9.02 -35.80
N LEU A 260 -2.89 -9.65 -36.86
CA LEU A 260 -3.17 -11.05 -37.16
C LEU A 260 -2.28 -11.92 -36.26
N ASN A 261 -2.85 -12.44 -35.18
CA ASN A 261 -2.16 -13.37 -34.30
C ASN A 261 -2.12 -14.73 -34.99
N LEU A 262 -1.02 -15.03 -35.71
CA LEU A 262 -0.79 -16.35 -36.30
C LEU A 262 -0.44 -17.34 -35.19
N LEU A 263 -1.47 -17.84 -34.49
CA LEU A 263 -1.40 -19.07 -33.71
C LEU A 263 -1.33 -20.23 -34.70
N HIS A 264 -0.18 -20.91 -34.74
CA HIS A 264 0.23 -21.95 -35.69
C HIS A 264 0.85 -21.46 -37.00
N THR A 265 2.18 -21.33 -37.00
CA THR A 265 2.97 -21.76 -38.15
C THR A 265 3.68 -23.04 -37.72
N ARG A 266 3.42 -24.12 -38.46
CA ARG A 266 4.02 -25.45 -38.27
C ARG A 266 5.54 -25.42 -38.41
#